data_AF-A0A3R9YBW7-F1
#
_entry.id   AF-A0A3R9YBW7-F1
#
_cell.length_a   1.000
_cell.length_b   1.000
_cell.length_c   1.000
_cell.angle_alpha   90.00
_cell.angle_beta   90.00
_cell.angle_gamma   90.00
#
_symmetry.space_group_name_H-M   'P 1'
#
loop_
_entity.id
_entity.type
_entity.pdbx_description
1 polymer ?
#
loop_
_entity_poly.entity_id
_entity_poly.type
_entity_poly.pdbx_seq_one_letter_code
_entity_poly.pdbx_strand_id
1 'polypeptide(L)'
;MTTVRVTELVTTTPDRAGNVTVRLADGKTIPIPEAQKDVVMRRAAQQAKTRLEAAEPRPCGITWVRLKEKSNHHPFAMETGFDVLGGSAIGYTWRVTIKGPNDYAHEYTSQGNLALRGSWQGGYTSDKDQDEGLYTAELDAGVSHFQFLNGDICVAEPARRTERLTKPKAACLKMMQANSGNGWILNSTQPVPHRNRTDPTSPAGTRAAGAQACLRKTLGGGSVASGDITGWQDAQTFARPYAAPGTPAPYGLARCHLIARILGGKGQTEDGGQSNLVPCWQVGMNTGTPSMRTFETDVKNAVDAATMGPDDAVYYQVTPLYKDDASTIPTGVTMSAAIQRADGTQSLLPITGVINTKGSTRLLNLGN
;
A
#
# COMPACT_ATOMS: atom_id res chain seq x y z
N MET A 1 41.37 -31.19 -17.18
CA MET A 1 41.35 -31.47 -18.64
C MET A 1 40.16 -30.73 -19.24
N THR A 2 40.38 -29.91 -20.25
CA THR A 2 39.31 -29.15 -20.92
C THR A 2 38.87 -29.95 -22.14
N THR A 3 37.63 -30.42 -22.16
CA THR A 3 37.07 -31.17 -23.29
C THR A 3 36.58 -30.18 -24.34
N VAL A 4 37.10 -30.25 -25.57
CA VAL A 4 36.70 -29.35 -26.67
C VAL A 4 36.10 -30.17 -27.82
N ARG A 5 35.04 -29.65 -28.44
CA ARG A 5 34.33 -30.31 -29.54
C ARG A 5 35.01 -30.02 -30.88
N VAL A 6 35.21 -31.06 -31.70
CA VAL A 6 35.64 -30.93 -33.10
C VAL A 6 34.43 -30.65 -33.99
N THR A 7 34.53 -29.65 -34.86
CA THR A 7 33.46 -29.19 -35.75
C THR A 7 33.71 -29.53 -37.22
N GLU A 8 34.97 -29.56 -37.64
CA GLU A 8 35.32 -29.68 -39.06
C GLU A 8 36.69 -30.33 -39.25
N LEU A 9 36.88 -31.07 -40.33
CA LEU A 9 38.20 -31.48 -40.82
C LEU A 9 38.72 -30.41 -41.77
N VAL A 10 39.83 -29.75 -41.39
CA VAL A 10 40.40 -28.62 -42.14
C VAL A 10 41.32 -29.10 -43.25
N THR A 11 42.11 -30.15 -43.00
CA THR A 11 43.00 -30.74 -44.01
C THR A 11 42.73 -32.22 -44.17
N THR A 12 42.74 -32.70 -45.41
CA THR A 12 42.52 -34.11 -45.76
C THR A 12 43.82 -34.85 -46.09
N THR A 13 44.86 -34.13 -46.49
CA THR A 13 46.20 -34.67 -46.73
C THR A 13 47.05 -34.56 -45.47
N PRO A 14 47.68 -35.64 -44.99
CA PRO A 14 48.57 -35.58 -43.84
C PRO A 14 49.80 -34.70 -44.11
N ASP A 15 50.26 -33.99 -43.08
CA ASP A 15 51.52 -33.26 -43.12
C ASP A 15 52.73 -34.23 -43.10
N ARG A 16 53.96 -33.68 -43.12
CA ARG A 16 55.19 -34.48 -43.06
C ARG A 16 55.34 -35.30 -41.77
N ALA A 17 54.57 -34.98 -40.72
CA ALA A 17 54.54 -35.71 -39.46
C ALA A 17 53.37 -36.72 -39.39
N GLY A 18 52.58 -36.86 -40.44
CA GLY A 18 51.45 -37.79 -40.50
C GLY A 18 50.18 -37.30 -39.81
N ASN A 19 50.04 -35.98 -39.60
CA ASN A 19 48.87 -35.38 -38.95
C ASN A 19 47.94 -34.69 -39.94
N VAL A 20 46.65 -34.66 -39.62
CA VAL A 20 45.64 -33.79 -40.25
C VAL A 20 45.13 -32.76 -39.26
N THR A 21 44.64 -31.64 -39.76
CA THR A 21 44.15 -30.53 -38.94
C THR A 21 42.64 -30.58 -38.81
N VAL A 22 42.14 -30.47 -37.59
CA VAL A 22 40.70 -30.32 -37.30
C VAL A 22 40.43 -28.97 -36.67
N ARG A 23 39.22 -28.44 -36.89
CA ARG A 23 38.71 -27.22 -36.25
C ARG A 23 37.88 -27.57 -35.04
N LEU A 24 38.02 -26.78 -34.00
CA LEU A 24 37.30 -26.88 -32.74
C LEU A 24 36.13 -25.89 -32.71
N ALA A 25 35.19 -26.12 -31.79
CA ALA A 25 34.02 -25.27 -31.60
C ALA A 25 34.35 -23.84 -31.13
N ASP A 26 35.53 -23.62 -30.53
CA ASP A 26 36.03 -22.29 -30.16
C ASP A 26 36.76 -21.58 -31.33
N GLY A 27 36.71 -22.15 -32.53
CA GLY A 27 37.34 -21.60 -33.74
C GLY A 27 38.83 -21.94 -33.90
N LYS A 28 39.48 -22.52 -32.88
CA LYS A 28 40.88 -22.93 -32.97
C LYS A 28 41.04 -24.17 -33.83
N THR A 29 42.25 -24.41 -34.31
CA THR A 29 42.62 -25.62 -35.03
C THR A 29 43.66 -26.41 -34.25
N ILE A 30 43.59 -27.73 -34.33
CA ILE A 30 44.57 -28.63 -33.72
C ILE A 30 44.99 -29.73 -34.70
N PRO A 31 46.26 -30.14 -34.71
CA PRO A 31 46.69 -31.32 -35.45
C PRO A 31 46.30 -32.59 -34.69
N ILE A 32 45.89 -33.62 -35.42
CA ILE A 32 45.63 -34.98 -34.92
C ILE A 32 46.31 -36.00 -35.83
N PRO A 33 46.74 -37.17 -35.32
CA PRO A 33 47.28 -38.23 -36.16
C PRO A 33 46.26 -38.69 -37.21
N GLU A 34 46.68 -38.89 -38.46
CA GLU A 34 45.78 -39.32 -39.55
C GLU A 34 45.04 -40.62 -39.22
N ALA A 35 45.71 -41.55 -38.53
CA ALA A 35 45.12 -42.81 -38.08
C ALA A 35 43.91 -42.62 -37.14
N GLN A 36 43.75 -41.45 -36.51
CA GLN A 36 42.64 -41.12 -35.63
C GLN A 36 41.54 -40.31 -36.31
N LYS A 37 41.75 -39.84 -37.55
CA LYS A 37 40.81 -38.97 -38.28
C LYS A 37 39.40 -39.54 -38.30
N ASP A 38 39.25 -40.80 -38.71
CA ASP A 38 37.92 -41.40 -38.85
C ASP A 38 37.22 -41.58 -37.51
N VAL A 39 37.96 -41.83 -36.43
CA VAL A 39 37.39 -41.94 -35.07
C VAL A 39 36.93 -40.57 -34.59
N VAL A 40 37.78 -39.55 -34.74
CA VAL A 40 37.47 -38.17 -34.35
C VAL A 40 36.29 -37.63 -35.15
N MET A 41 36.29 -37.82 -36.48
CA MET A 41 35.23 -37.33 -37.35
C MET A 41 33.94 -38.12 -37.20
N ARG A 42 33.99 -39.44 -36.94
CA ARG A 42 32.80 -40.22 -36.60
C ARG A 42 32.19 -39.77 -35.27
N ARG A 43 33.02 -39.45 -34.27
CA ARG A 43 32.54 -38.91 -32.98
C ARG A 43 31.98 -37.51 -33.12
N ALA A 44 32.63 -36.65 -33.91
CA ALA A 44 32.13 -35.31 -34.25
C ALA A 44 30.81 -35.40 -35.02
N ALA A 45 30.70 -36.32 -35.99
CA ALA A 45 29.48 -36.59 -36.73
C ALA A 45 28.38 -37.18 -35.84
N GLN A 46 28.71 -38.09 -34.92
CA GLN A 46 27.76 -38.58 -33.91
C GLN A 46 27.25 -37.43 -33.06
N GLN A 47 28.13 -36.57 -32.53
CA GLN A 47 27.77 -35.37 -31.76
C GLN A 47 27.00 -34.32 -32.60
N ALA A 48 27.22 -34.25 -33.91
CA ALA A 48 26.47 -33.39 -34.82
C ALA A 48 25.12 -33.99 -35.24
N LYS A 49 25.02 -35.32 -35.24
CA LYS A 49 23.81 -36.10 -35.54
C LYS A 49 22.93 -36.28 -34.31
N THR A 50 23.48 -36.11 -33.10
CA THR A 50 22.79 -35.50 -31.95
C THR A 50 22.52 -34.03 -32.22
N ARG A 51 21.97 -33.75 -33.42
CA ARG A 51 21.18 -32.57 -33.68
C ARG A 51 20.10 -32.64 -32.61
N LEU A 52 19.98 -31.56 -31.85
CA LEU A 52 18.90 -31.32 -30.93
C LEU A 52 17.57 -31.50 -31.69
N GLU A 53 17.11 -32.75 -31.84
CA GLU A 53 15.70 -33.01 -31.66
C GLU A 53 15.46 -32.40 -30.29
N ALA A 54 14.78 -31.25 -30.28
CA ALA A 54 14.17 -30.74 -29.08
C ALA A 54 13.36 -31.93 -28.57
N ALA A 55 13.94 -32.69 -27.64
CA ALA A 55 13.21 -33.66 -26.88
C ALA A 55 11.97 -32.91 -26.43
N GLU A 56 10.79 -33.47 -26.71
CA GLU A 56 9.51 -32.84 -26.41
C GLU A 56 9.63 -32.06 -25.11
N PRO A 57 9.21 -30.78 -25.05
CA PRO A 57 9.46 -29.91 -23.91
C PRO A 57 9.04 -30.61 -22.62
N ARG A 58 10.02 -31.20 -21.92
CA ARG A 58 9.81 -31.82 -20.63
C ARG A 58 10.02 -30.74 -19.59
N PRO A 59 9.12 -30.60 -18.61
CA PRO A 59 9.35 -29.74 -17.46
C PRO A 59 10.59 -30.22 -16.72
N CYS A 60 11.74 -29.64 -17.03
CA CYS A 60 13.00 -30.03 -16.39
C CYS A 60 13.35 -29.07 -15.23
N GLY A 61 12.45 -28.14 -14.91
CA GLY A 61 12.58 -27.19 -13.80
C GLY A 61 11.27 -26.48 -13.51
N ILE A 62 11.18 -25.89 -12.32
CA ILE A 62 10.08 -25.05 -11.87
C ILE A 62 10.52 -23.60 -12.02
N THR A 63 9.80 -22.83 -12.83
CA THR A 63 10.09 -21.41 -13.05
C THR A 63 9.14 -20.57 -12.22
N TRP A 64 9.58 -19.38 -11.82
CA TRP A 64 8.76 -18.50 -11.01
C TRP A 64 9.05 -17.03 -11.24
N VAL A 65 8.02 -16.22 -11.02
CA VAL A 65 8.07 -14.76 -11.01
C VAL A 65 7.22 -14.28 -9.83
N ARG A 66 7.75 -13.34 -9.05
CA ARG A 66 7.08 -12.70 -7.92
C ARG A 66 7.13 -11.19 -8.11
N LEU A 67 6.02 -10.54 -7.82
CA LEU A 67 5.94 -9.09 -7.68
C LEU A 67 5.89 -8.78 -6.19
N LYS A 68 6.58 -7.73 -5.76
CA LYS A 68 6.55 -7.27 -4.37
C LYS A 68 6.63 -5.76 -4.32
N GLU A 69 6.08 -5.17 -3.28
CA GLU A 69 6.36 -3.78 -2.93
C GLU A 69 7.84 -3.66 -2.50
N LYS A 70 8.51 -2.56 -2.85
CA LYS A 70 9.89 -2.32 -2.43
C LYS A 70 9.95 -2.12 -0.91
N SER A 71 11.08 -2.46 -0.31
CA SER A 71 11.34 -2.23 1.12
C SER A 71 11.40 -0.74 1.48
N ASN A 72 11.76 0.13 0.53
CA ASN A 72 11.67 1.58 0.72
C ASN A 72 10.23 2.10 0.57
N HIS A 73 9.24 1.18 0.49
CA HIS A 73 7.86 1.50 0.27
C HIS A 73 7.73 2.26 -1.06
N HIS A 74 7.99 1.61 -2.19
CA HIS A 74 7.67 2.14 -3.51
C HIS A 74 7.13 0.97 -4.33
N PRO A 75 6.30 1.21 -5.35
CA PRO A 75 5.27 0.25 -5.69
C PRO A 75 5.81 -1.09 -6.15
N PHE A 76 7.05 -1.20 -6.64
CA PHE A 76 7.39 -2.41 -7.37
C PHE A 76 8.88 -2.81 -7.35
N ALA A 77 9.09 -4.06 -6.96
CA ALA A 77 10.22 -4.90 -7.31
C ALA A 77 9.71 -6.25 -7.83
N MET A 78 10.52 -6.91 -8.63
CA MET A 78 10.27 -8.24 -9.16
C MET A 78 11.43 -9.16 -8.77
N GLU A 79 11.07 -10.39 -8.38
CA GLU A 79 12.00 -11.49 -8.24
C GLU A 79 11.61 -12.57 -9.25
N THR A 80 12.60 -13.24 -9.82
CA THR A 80 12.37 -14.35 -10.74
C THR A 80 13.47 -15.37 -10.61
N GLY A 81 13.19 -16.59 -11.04
CA GLY A 81 14.19 -17.64 -11.02
C GLY A 81 13.62 -18.95 -11.48
N PHE A 82 14.42 -19.99 -11.23
CA PHE A 82 14.04 -21.36 -11.46
C PHE A 82 14.79 -22.32 -10.55
N ASP A 83 14.19 -23.48 -10.36
CA ASP A 83 14.79 -24.65 -9.72
C ASP A 83 14.79 -25.82 -10.72
N VAL A 84 15.95 -26.40 -10.99
CA VAL A 84 16.14 -27.52 -11.91
C VAL A 84 15.70 -28.83 -11.24
N LEU A 85 14.83 -29.59 -11.90
CA LEU A 85 14.38 -30.90 -11.43
C LEU A 85 15.38 -31.99 -11.88
N GLY A 86 16.05 -32.61 -10.91
CA GLY A 86 16.85 -33.82 -11.15
C GLY A 86 18.21 -33.59 -11.82
N GLY A 87 18.80 -32.39 -11.71
CA GLY A 87 20.13 -32.13 -12.28
C GLY A 87 20.72 -30.77 -11.96
N SER A 88 21.80 -30.45 -12.67
CA SER A 88 22.56 -29.21 -12.56
C SER A 88 22.66 -28.53 -13.92
N ALA A 89 22.32 -27.24 -13.98
CA ALA A 89 22.51 -26.44 -15.18
C ALA A 89 23.92 -25.82 -15.21
N ILE A 90 24.47 -25.66 -16.40
CA ILE A 90 25.76 -24.99 -16.65
C ILE A 90 25.60 -23.54 -17.12
N GLY A 91 24.42 -23.17 -17.62
CA GLY A 91 24.15 -21.79 -18.03
C GLY A 91 22.68 -21.53 -18.25
N TYR A 92 22.32 -20.26 -18.41
CA TYR A 92 20.94 -19.83 -18.61
C TYR A 92 20.86 -18.53 -19.41
N THR A 93 19.73 -18.34 -20.06
CA THR A 93 19.24 -17.08 -20.63
C THR A 93 17.84 -16.84 -20.09
N TRP A 94 17.53 -15.62 -19.67
CA TRP A 94 16.28 -15.29 -18.99
C TRP A 94 15.75 -13.95 -19.47
N ARG A 95 14.44 -13.87 -19.73
CA ARG A 95 13.73 -12.64 -20.09
C ARG A 95 12.37 -12.57 -19.42
N VAL A 96 12.14 -11.53 -18.65
CA VAL A 96 10.83 -11.23 -18.03
C VAL A 96 10.36 -9.85 -18.50
N THR A 97 9.13 -9.78 -18.98
CA THR A 97 8.46 -8.51 -19.29
C THR A 97 7.54 -8.12 -18.15
N ILE A 98 7.60 -6.86 -17.74
CA ILE A 98 6.79 -6.30 -16.67
C ILE A 98 5.95 -5.19 -17.28
N LYS A 99 4.64 -5.20 -17.01
CA LYS A 99 3.67 -4.19 -17.46
C LYS A 99 2.91 -3.64 -16.26
N GLY A 100 2.59 -2.36 -16.28
CA GLY A 100 1.87 -1.68 -15.20
C GLY A 100 1.01 -0.51 -15.69
N PRO A 101 0.48 0.31 -14.76
CA PRO A 101 -0.27 1.52 -15.08
C PRO A 101 0.51 2.53 -15.92
N ASN A 102 -0.20 3.44 -16.59
CA ASN A 102 0.37 4.54 -17.38
C ASN A 102 1.40 4.09 -18.41
N ASP A 103 1.07 3.01 -19.13
CA ASP A 103 1.90 2.38 -20.15
C ASP A 103 3.30 1.97 -19.66
N TYR A 104 3.43 1.75 -18.35
CA TYR A 104 4.68 1.25 -17.78
C TYR A 104 4.99 -0.12 -18.38
N ALA A 105 6.17 -0.22 -19.00
CA ALA A 105 6.72 -1.47 -19.48
C ALA A 105 8.23 -1.52 -19.16
N HIS A 106 8.70 -2.68 -18.70
CA HIS A 106 10.12 -2.92 -18.48
C HIS A 106 10.48 -4.35 -18.85
N GLU A 107 11.60 -4.51 -19.56
CA GLU A 107 12.17 -5.81 -19.87
C GLU A 107 13.39 -6.06 -18.98
N TYR A 108 13.32 -7.12 -18.18
CA TYR A 108 14.45 -7.64 -17.44
C TYR A 108 15.07 -8.80 -18.19
N THR A 109 16.36 -8.72 -18.50
CA THR A 109 17.13 -9.82 -19.09
C THR A 109 18.31 -10.18 -18.21
N SER A 110 18.63 -11.47 -18.18
CA SER A 110 19.81 -11.98 -17.49
C SER A 110 20.33 -13.22 -18.19
N GLN A 111 21.65 -13.38 -18.19
CA GLN A 111 22.30 -14.58 -18.71
C GLN A 111 23.58 -14.84 -17.93
N GLY A 112 23.97 -16.10 -17.82
CA GLY A 112 25.19 -16.42 -17.11
C GLY A 112 25.50 -17.91 -17.06
N ASN A 113 26.69 -18.20 -16.54
CA ASN A 113 27.12 -19.55 -16.24
C ASN A 113 26.73 -19.90 -14.79
N LEU A 114 26.28 -21.12 -14.57
CA LEU A 114 25.78 -21.60 -13.28
C LEU A 114 26.77 -22.48 -12.53
N ALA A 115 27.90 -22.86 -13.14
CA ALA A 115 28.90 -23.73 -12.53
C ALA A 115 28.28 -24.99 -11.87
N LEU A 116 27.33 -25.62 -12.56
CA LEU A 116 26.59 -26.81 -12.09
C LEU A 116 25.65 -26.56 -10.90
N ARG A 117 25.06 -25.36 -10.78
CA ARG A 117 23.99 -25.10 -9.80
C ARG A 117 22.64 -25.65 -10.25
N GLY A 118 21.85 -26.11 -9.28
CA GLY A 118 20.48 -26.61 -9.49
C GLY A 118 19.41 -25.53 -9.43
N SER A 119 19.77 -24.26 -9.19
CA SER A 119 18.81 -23.15 -9.19
C SER A 119 19.50 -21.82 -9.49
N TRP A 120 18.69 -20.86 -9.89
CA TRP A 120 19.10 -19.48 -10.06
C TRP A 120 17.98 -18.54 -9.63
N GLN A 121 18.36 -17.42 -9.03
CA GLN A 121 17.47 -16.34 -8.63
C GLN A 121 18.06 -15.01 -9.08
N GLY A 122 17.21 -14.21 -9.70
CA GLY A 122 17.46 -12.83 -10.07
C GLY A 122 16.25 -11.95 -9.77
N GLY A 123 16.29 -10.74 -10.29
CA GLY A 123 15.21 -9.78 -10.08
C GLY A 123 15.59 -8.39 -10.52
N TYR A 124 14.59 -7.51 -10.46
CA TYR A 124 14.72 -6.11 -10.79
C TYR A 124 14.00 -5.28 -9.74
N THR A 125 14.62 -4.18 -9.33
CA THR A 125 14.02 -3.20 -8.44
C THR A 125 13.96 -1.89 -9.22
N SER A 126 12.77 -1.33 -9.41
CA SER A 126 12.66 -0.05 -10.13
C SER A 126 13.36 1.06 -9.38
N ASP A 127 14.11 1.88 -10.10
CA ASP A 127 14.69 3.14 -9.63
C ASP A 127 13.66 4.28 -9.62
N LYS A 128 12.50 4.09 -10.25
CA LYS A 128 11.45 5.09 -10.40
C LYS A 128 10.26 4.82 -9.48
N ASP A 129 9.59 5.91 -9.11
CA ASP A 129 8.32 5.90 -8.39
C ASP A 129 7.19 5.59 -9.36
N GLN A 130 6.98 4.30 -9.59
CA GLN A 130 5.90 3.85 -10.46
C GLN A 130 4.52 4.18 -9.84
N ASP A 131 3.44 4.14 -10.61
CA ASP A 131 2.11 4.41 -10.09
C ASP A 131 1.48 3.23 -9.35
N GLU A 132 0.50 3.49 -8.48
CA GLU A 132 -0.25 2.38 -7.89
C GLU A 132 -1.16 1.72 -8.94
N GLY A 133 -1.32 0.40 -8.88
CA GLY A 133 -2.22 -0.32 -9.78
C GLY A 133 -1.84 -1.77 -10.02
N LEU A 134 -2.40 -2.35 -11.08
CA LEU A 134 -2.15 -3.74 -11.44
C LEU A 134 -0.85 -3.85 -12.24
N TYR A 135 0.10 -4.58 -11.69
CA TYR A 135 1.34 -4.96 -12.36
C TYR A 135 1.24 -6.41 -12.81
N THR A 136 1.76 -6.71 -13.99
CA THR A 136 1.90 -8.07 -14.50
C THR A 136 3.35 -8.29 -14.88
N ALA A 137 3.98 -9.32 -14.31
CA ALA A 137 5.28 -9.80 -14.75
C ALA A 137 5.11 -11.18 -15.40
N GLU A 138 5.71 -11.33 -16.57
CA GLU A 138 5.53 -12.48 -17.45
C GLU A 138 6.88 -12.92 -18.01
N LEU A 139 7.22 -14.18 -17.79
CA LEU A 139 8.41 -14.83 -18.31
C LEU A 139 8.21 -15.17 -19.79
N ASP A 140 9.13 -14.72 -20.63
CA ASP A 140 9.15 -15.08 -22.05
C ASP A 140 9.75 -16.48 -22.21
N ALA A 141 8.87 -17.48 -22.32
CA ALA A 141 9.27 -18.87 -22.54
C ALA A 141 9.95 -19.10 -23.90
N GLY A 142 9.77 -18.23 -24.90
CA GLY A 142 10.45 -18.36 -26.19
C GLY A 142 11.95 -18.04 -26.12
N VAL A 143 12.37 -17.32 -25.08
CA VAL A 143 13.75 -16.84 -24.88
C VAL A 143 14.39 -17.49 -23.66
N SER A 144 13.60 -17.69 -22.60
CA SER A 144 14.10 -18.14 -21.31
C SER A 144 14.38 -19.64 -21.32
N HIS A 145 15.61 -20.02 -21.02
CA HIS A 145 16.05 -21.41 -21.02
C HIS A 145 17.29 -21.59 -20.15
N PHE A 146 17.58 -22.84 -19.79
CA PHE A 146 18.85 -23.22 -19.16
C PHE A 146 19.44 -24.46 -19.84
N GLN A 147 20.76 -24.57 -19.75
CA GLN A 147 21.58 -25.51 -20.50
C GLN A 147 22.25 -26.51 -19.55
N PHE A 148 22.30 -27.78 -19.95
CA PHE A 148 22.93 -28.86 -19.18
C PHE A 148 24.32 -29.22 -19.73
N LEU A 149 25.10 -29.96 -18.94
CA LEU A 149 26.46 -30.39 -19.32
C LEU A 149 26.49 -31.24 -20.60
N ASN A 150 25.43 -32.01 -20.85
CA ASN A 150 25.28 -32.85 -22.05
C ASN A 150 24.92 -32.04 -23.32
N GLY A 151 24.70 -30.74 -23.20
CA GLY A 151 24.32 -29.84 -24.29
C GLY A 151 22.81 -29.67 -24.45
N ASP A 152 21.99 -30.35 -23.65
CA ASP A 152 20.54 -30.20 -23.70
C ASP A 152 20.13 -28.80 -23.25
N ILE A 153 19.15 -28.23 -23.95
CA ILE A 153 18.52 -26.97 -23.60
C ILE A 153 17.13 -27.28 -23.11
N CYS A 154 16.79 -26.73 -21.94
CA CYS A 154 15.45 -26.79 -21.42
C CYS A 154 14.83 -25.42 -21.38
N VAL A 155 13.72 -25.31 -22.10
CA VAL A 155 12.93 -24.10 -22.19
C VAL A 155 12.17 -23.92 -20.89
N ALA A 156 12.20 -22.70 -20.37
CA ALA A 156 11.47 -22.33 -19.17
C ALA A 156 9.96 -22.51 -19.39
N GLU A 157 9.26 -23.09 -18.41
CA GLU A 157 7.79 -23.04 -18.42
C GLU A 157 7.31 -21.59 -18.27
N PRO A 158 6.18 -21.21 -18.89
CA PRO A 158 5.61 -19.88 -18.71
C PRO A 158 5.31 -19.60 -17.24
N ALA A 159 5.87 -18.51 -16.71
CA ALA A 159 5.55 -18.00 -15.39
C ALA A 159 4.94 -16.61 -15.52
N ARG A 160 3.75 -16.41 -14.95
CA ARG A 160 3.05 -15.13 -14.95
C ARG A 160 2.51 -14.81 -13.58
N ARG A 161 2.72 -13.58 -13.12
CA ARG A 161 2.16 -13.07 -11.88
C ARG A 161 1.55 -11.70 -12.12
N THR A 162 0.30 -11.52 -11.71
CA THR A 162 -0.36 -10.22 -11.67
C THR A 162 -0.66 -9.87 -10.22
N GLU A 163 -0.28 -8.67 -9.81
CA GLU A 163 -0.44 -8.20 -8.43
C GLU A 163 -0.83 -6.72 -8.41
N ARG A 164 -1.73 -6.34 -7.50
CA ARG A 164 -2.04 -4.92 -7.29
C ARG A 164 -1.05 -4.36 -6.29
N LEU A 165 -0.19 -3.48 -6.75
CA LEU A 165 0.83 -2.87 -5.93
C LEU A 165 0.41 -1.45 -5.56
N THR A 166 0.63 -1.07 -4.30
CA THR A 166 0.22 0.24 -3.79
C THR A 166 1.42 1.13 -3.55
N LYS A 167 1.25 2.44 -3.78
CA LYS A 167 2.16 3.41 -3.19
C LYS A 167 1.96 3.38 -1.68
N PRO A 168 3.01 3.60 -0.90
CA PRO A 168 2.86 3.74 0.52
C PRO A 168 2.05 4.98 0.78
N LYS A 169 1.22 4.85 1.79
CA LYS A 169 0.38 5.92 2.28
C LYS A 169 0.14 5.67 3.74
N ALA A 170 -0.16 6.77 4.43
CA ALA A 170 -0.59 6.75 5.81
C ALA A 170 -1.58 5.60 6.06
N ALA A 171 -1.40 4.87 7.17
CA ALA A 171 -2.17 3.66 7.44
C ALA A 171 -3.69 3.89 7.38
N CYS A 172 -4.17 5.05 7.86
CA CYS A 172 -5.60 5.39 7.81
C CYS A 172 -6.14 5.52 6.38
N LEU A 173 -5.32 5.86 5.37
CA LEU A 173 -5.74 5.94 3.96
C LEU A 173 -5.97 4.56 3.32
N LYS A 174 -5.56 3.48 3.99
CA LYS A 174 -5.78 2.11 3.50
C LYS A 174 -7.17 1.57 3.90
N MET A 175 -7.81 2.19 4.88
CA MET A 175 -9.06 1.69 5.46
C MET A 175 -10.30 2.03 4.63
N MET A 176 -10.33 3.23 4.03
CA MET A 176 -11.52 3.77 3.38
C MET A 176 -11.17 4.62 2.17
N GLN A 177 -12.13 4.72 1.24
CA GLN A 177 -12.06 5.65 0.12
C GLN A 177 -12.33 7.09 0.58
N ALA A 178 -11.77 8.06 -0.16
CA ALA A 178 -11.92 9.47 0.16
C ALA A 178 -13.38 9.92 0.01
N ASN A 179 -13.88 10.64 1.01
CA ASN A 179 -15.20 11.29 1.01
C ASN A 179 -15.16 12.73 1.54
N SER A 180 -13.96 13.24 1.87
CA SER A 180 -13.75 14.61 2.36
C SER A 180 -12.38 15.11 1.91
N GLY A 181 -12.36 15.89 0.83
CA GLY A 181 -11.12 16.30 0.17
C GLY A 181 -10.38 15.07 -0.37
N ASN A 182 -9.08 14.96 -0.08
CA ASN A 182 -8.28 13.79 -0.45
C ASN A 182 -8.27 12.70 0.64
N GLY A 183 -8.98 12.93 1.74
CA GLY A 183 -9.08 12.04 2.89
C GLY A 183 -10.51 11.58 3.13
N TRP A 184 -10.77 11.09 4.34
CA TRP A 184 -12.10 10.62 4.70
C TRP A 184 -12.51 11.05 6.11
N ILE A 185 -13.82 11.14 6.33
CA ILE A 185 -14.47 11.34 7.62
C ILE A 185 -15.53 10.24 7.79
N LEU A 186 -15.55 9.64 8.98
CA LEU A 186 -16.51 8.63 9.39
C LEU A 186 -17.10 9.03 10.74
N ASN A 187 -18.42 9.21 10.77
CA ASN A 187 -19.16 9.43 12.01
C ASN A 187 -19.92 8.16 12.39
N SER A 188 -20.05 7.94 13.68
CA SER A 188 -20.84 6.84 14.25
C SER A 188 -21.91 7.40 15.17
N THR A 189 -23.01 6.68 15.31
CA THR A 189 -24.12 7.05 16.19
C THR A 189 -24.55 5.87 17.04
N GLN A 190 -25.19 6.15 18.16
CA GLN A 190 -25.77 5.15 19.06
C GLN A 190 -27.25 5.51 19.29
N PRO A 191 -28.18 4.53 19.28
CA PRO A 191 -29.57 4.81 19.62
C PRO A 191 -29.72 5.21 21.09
N VAL A 192 -30.69 6.08 21.36
CA VAL A 192 -31.14 6.44 22.72
C VAL A 192 -32.66 6.29 22.81
N PRO A 193 -33.21 5.94 23.99
CA PRO A 193 -34.66 5.76 24.17
C PRO A 193 -35.48 6.99 23.80
N HIS A 194 -34.92 8.19 24.02
CA HIS A 194 -35.56 9.48 23.80
C HIS A 194 -34.57 10.48 23.22
N ARG A 195 -35.00 11.30 22.25
CA ARG A 195 -34.20 12.40 21.69
C ARG A 195 -33.88 13.44 22.77
N ASN A 196 -34.85 13.72 23.64
CA ASN A 196 -34.69 14.59 24.80
C ASN A 196 -34.96 13.76 26.05
N ARG A 197 -33.94 13.53 26.87
CA ARG A 197 -34.01 12.70 28.08
C ARG A 197 -35.01 13.25 29.09
N THR A 198 -35.20 14.56 29.15
CA THR A 198 -36.11 15.19 30.11
C THR A 198 -37.58 15.15 29.66
N ASP A 199 -37.84 14.81 28.40
CA ASP A 199 -39.19 14.69 27.84
C ASP A 199 -39.47 13.22 27.44
N PRO A 200 -40.22 12.46 28.25
CA PRO A 200 -40.53 11.06 27.97
C PRO A 200 -41.50 10.90 26.78
N THR A 201 -42.13 11.98 26.31
CA THR A 201 -42.96 11.95 25.09
C THR A 201 -42.13 12.15 23.83
N SER A 202 -40.86 12.57 23.97
CA SER A 202 -39.98 12.72 22.83
C SER A 202 -39.69 11.35 22.20
N PRO A 203 -39.66 11.27 20.85
CA PRO A 203 -39.42 10.01 20.15
C PRO A 203 -38.00 9.51 20.44
N ALA A 204 -37.75 8.22 20.17
CA ALA A 204 -36.40 7.68 20.15
C ALA A 204 -35.48 8.47 19.23
N GLY A 205 -34.20 8.55 19.59
CA GLY A 205 -33.20 9.35 18.89
C GLY A 205 -31.91 8.60 18.63
N THR A 206 -30.97 9.28 17.98
CA THR A 206 -29.60 8.82 17.80
C THR A 206 -28.63 9.90 18.28
N ARG A 207 -27.72 9.55 19.17
CA ARG A 207 -26.64 10.44 19.63
C ARG A 207 -25.35 10.14 18.87
N ALA A 208 -24.47 11.11 18.73
CA ALA A 208 -23.14 10.88 18.16
C ALA A 208 -22.33 9.97 19.09
N ALA A 209 -21.77 8.88 18.58
CA ALA A 209 -21.00 7.90 19.37
C ALA A 209 -19.49 8.10 19.23
N GLY A 210 -19.07 8.76 18.16
CA GLY A 210 -17.67 9.01 17.85
C GLY A 210 -17.49 9.44 16.41
N ALA A 211 -16.39 10.11 16.14
CA ALA A 211 -16.00 10.50 14.80
C ALA A 211 -14.52 10.24 14.58
N GLN A 212 -14.19 9.85 13.35
CA GLN A 212 -12.83 9.55 12.91
C GLN A 212 -12.59 10.25 11.58
N ALA A 213 -11.35 10.67 11.35
CA ALA A 213 -10.95 11.25 10.09
C ALA A 213 -9.52 10.85 9.75
N CYS A 214 -9.26 10.71 8.46
CA CYS A 214 -7.92 10.62 7.90
C CYS A 214 -7.73 11.85 7.01
N LEU A 215 -6.99 12.84 7.52
CA LEU A 215 -6.93 14.19 6.98
C LEU A 215 -5.65 14.38 6.16
N ARG A 216 -5.76 14.86 4.92
CA ARG A 216 -4.63 15.22 4.05
C ARG A 216 -4.60 16.73 3.81
N LYS A 217 -3.49 17.23 3.25
CA LYS A 217 -3.28 18.64 2.90
C LYS A 217 -4.50 19.28 2.21
N THR A 218 -5.11 18.58 1.26
CA THR A 218 -6.37 19.01 0.65
C THR A 218 -7.54 18.51 1.50
N LEU A 219 -7.97 19.34 2.44
CA LEU A 219 -9.14 19.11 3.28
C LEU A 219 -10.44 19.25 2.48
N GLY A 220 -11.46 18.48 2.86
CA GLY A 220 -12.81 18.67 2.33
C GLY A 220 -13.46 19.95 2.83
N GLY A 221 -14.49 20.42 2.11
CA GLY A 221 -15.30 21.55 2.57
C GLY A 221 -16.22 21.14 3.73
N GLY A 222 -16.06 21.73 4.91
CA GLY A 222 -16.99 21.56 6.02
C GLY A 222 -18.24 22.45 5.89
N SER A 223 -19.30 22.15 6.64
CA SER A 223 -20.54 22.94 6.66
C SER A 223 -20.85 23.52 8.04
N VAL A 224 -21.81 24.44 8.12
CA VAL A 224 -22.24 25.03 9.39
C VAL A 224 -23.09 24.04 10.18
N ALA A 225 -23.05 24.10 11.51
CA ALA A 225 -23.92 23.26 12.33
C ALA A 225 -25.35 23.79 12.35
N SER A 226 -26.35 22.94 12.09
CA SER A 226 -27.77 23.29 12.16
C SER A 226 -28.60 22.14 12.73
N GLY A 227 -29.94 22.20 12.61
CA GLY A 227 -30.84 21.09 12.96
C GLY A 227 -31.18 20.93 14.45
N ASP A 228 -32.03 19.97 14.76
CA ASP A 228 -32.47 19.61 16.11
C ASP A 228 -31.83 18.28 16.53
N ILE A 229 -30.56 18.36 16.96
CA ILE A 229 -29.78 17.19 17.37
C ILE A 229 -30.29 16.59 18.70
N THR A 230 -30.01 15.32 18.93
CA THR A 230 -30.30 14.63 20.20
C THR A 230 -29.72 15.39 21.39
N GLY A 231 -30.55 15.65 22.40
CA GLY A 231 -30.22 16.42 23.60
C GLY A 231 -30.22 17.95 23.42
N TRP A 232 -30.57 18.48 22.24
CA TRP A 232 -30.50 19.93 22.01
C TRP A 232 -31.50 20.73 22.86
N GLN A 233 -32.72 20.22 23.04
CA GLN A 233 -33.73 20.91 23.86
C GLN A 233 -33.46 20.75 25.35
N ASP A 234 -32.98 19.56 25.78
CA ASP A 234 -32.49 19.34 27.15
C ASP A 234 -31.39 20.36 27.49
N ALA A 235 -30.42 20.54 26.58
CA ALA A 235 -29.32 21.47 26.76
C ALA A 235 -29.82 22.91 26.92
N GLN A 236 -30.74 23.36 26.06
CA GLN A 236 -31.32 24.70 26.15
C GLN A 236 -32.08 24.90 27.48
N THR A 237 -32.83 23.89 27.92
CA THR A 237 -33.56 23.92 29.19
C THR A 237 -32.60 24.05 30.36
N PHE A 238 -31.50 23.29 30.35
CA PHE A 238 -30.45 23.38 31.36
C PHE A 238 -29.76 24.76 31.36
N ALA A 239 -29.45 25.31 30.18
CA ALA A 239 -28.69 26.55 30.07
C ALA A 239 -29.49 27.81 30.42
N ARG A 240 -30.82 27.79 30.18
CA ARG A 240 -31.69 28.96 30.31
C ARG A 240 -31.58 29.68 31.67
N PRO A 241 -31.60 29.02 32.84
CA PRO A 241 -31.50 29.71 34.14
C PRO A 241 -30.16 30.40 34.38
N TYR A 242 -29.11 30.03 33.63
CA TYR A 242 -27.76 30.57 33.75
C TYR A 242 -27.42 31.61 32.68
N ALA A 243 -28.39 31.98 31.84
CA ALA A 243 -28.25 33.01 30.83
C ALA A 243 -28.54 34.39 31.44
N ALA A 244 -27.89 35.44 30.94
CA ALA A 244 -28.21 36.79 31.35
C ALA A 244 -29.65 37.14 30.94
N PRO A 245 -30.40 37.94 31.72
CA PRO A 245 -31.73 38.39 31.34
C PRO A 245 -31.76 38.95 29.91
N GLY A 246 -32.75 38.54 29.11
CA GLY A 246 -32.89 38.97 27.72
C GLY A 246 -32.01 38.23 26.70
N THR A 247 -31.15 37.29 27.13
CA THR A 247 -30.36 36.47 26.19
C THR A 247 -31.28 35.55 25.39
N PRO A 248 -31.31 35.63 24.05
CA PRO A 248 -32.09 34.70 23.24
C PRO A 248 -31.47 33.29 23.23
N ALA A 249 -32.27 32.29 22.86
CA ALA A 249 -31.76 30.96 22.57
C ALA A 249 -30.68 31.03 21.47
N PRO A 250 -29.61 30.21 21.53
CA PRO A 250 -29.48 29.02 22.38
C PRO A 250 -28.71 29.26 23.69
N TYR A 251 -28.77 30.45 24.30
CA TYR A 251 -28.27 30.69 25.68
C TYR A 251 -26.76 30.44 25.87
N GLY A 252 -25.95 30.73 24.85
CA GLY A 252 -24.50 30.49 24.87
C GLY A 252 -24.09 29.03 24.59
N LEU A 253 -25.04 28.20 24.12
CA LEU A 253 -24.75 26.86 23.63
C LEU A 253 -24.37 26.86 22.15
N ALA A 254 -23.76 25.78 21.73
CA ALA A 254 -23.43 25.48 20.35
C ALA A 254 -23.72 24.02 20.02
N ARG A 255 -23.90 23.76 18.73
CA ARG A 255 -23.84 22.41 18.18
C ARG A 255 -22.39 22.15 17.81
N CYS A 256 -21.63 21.57 18.75
CA CYS A 256 -20.21 21.29 18.57
C CYS A 256 -20.03 20.21 17.52
N HIS A 257 -19.12 20.44 16.58
CA HIS A 257 -18.65 19.38 15.70
C HIS A 257 -17.71 18.44 16.46
N LEU A 258 -17.74 17.14 16.15
CA LEU A 258 -16.71 16.20 16.59
C LEU A 258 -15.47 16.32 15.69
N ILE A 259 -15.65 16.26 14.38
CA ILE A 259 -14.65 16.70 13.40
C ILE A 259 -15.00 18.12 12.98
N ALA A 260 -14.18 19.10 13.32
CA ALA A 260 -14.48 20.50 13.04
C ALA A 260 -14.72 20.80 11.56
N ARG A 261 -15.52 21.84 11.32
CA ARG A 261 -15.73 22.43 9.99
C ARG A 261 -14.41 22.78 9.29
N ILE A 262 -13.42 23.29 10.02
CA ILE A 262 -12.10 23.63 9.45
C ILE A 262 -11.28 22.41 9.02
N LEU A 263 -11.68 21.21 9.46
CA LEU A 263 -11.09 19.92 9.08
C LEU A 263 -11.98 19.17 8.07
N GLY A 264 -13.03 19.82 7.55
CA GLY A 264 -13.94 19.24 6.56
C GLY A 264 -15.18 18.56 7.15
N GLY A 265 -15.39 18.64 8.47
CA GLY A 265 -16.58 18.08 9.09
C GLY A 265 -17.88 18.76 8.65
N LYS A 266 -18.92 17.94 8.51
CA LYS A 266 -20.28 18.36 8.15
C LYS A 266 -21.11 18.59 9.41
N GLY A 267 -22.12 19.45 9.31
CA GLY A 267 -23.01 19.80 10.43
C GLY A 267 -24.43 20.21 10.02
N GLN A 268 -24.80 20.17 8.74
CA GLN A 268 -26.15 20.53 8.34
C GLN A 268 -27.09 19.32 8.44
N THR A 269 -28.40 19.56 8.34
CA THR A 269 -29.37 18.47 8.21
C THR A 269 -29.26 17.83 6.82
N GLU A 270 -29.13 18.65 5.78
CA GLU A 270 -29.15 18.24 4.36
C GLU A 270 -27.93 17.39 3.96
N ASP A 271 -26.80 17.55 4.65
CA ASP A 271 -25.58 16.77 4.40
C ASP A 271 -25.39 15.59 5.37
N GLY A 272 -26.40 15.27 6.18
CA GLY A 272 -26.32 14.22 7.20
C GLY A 272 -25.34 14.53 8.35
N GLY A 273 -24.85 15.77 8.42
CA GLY A 273 -23.84 16.22 9.37
C GLY A 273 -24.29 16.19 10.83
N GLN A 274 -25.57 16.01 11.12
CA GLN A 274 -26.10 15.87 12.49
C GLN A 274 -25.41 14.74 13.29
N SER A 275 -24.93 13.70 12.61
CA SER A 275 -24.15 12.59 13.22
C SER A 275 -22.78 13.02 13.76
N ASN A 276 -22.27 14.16 13.32
CA ASN A 276 -21.01 14.76 13.74
C ASN A 276 -21.22 15.82 14.84
N LEU A 277 -22.42 15.96 15.40
CA LEU A 277 -22.74 17.05 16.30
C LEU A 277 -23.12 16.56 17.70
N VAL A 278 -22.71 17.34 18.71
CA VAL A 278 -23.18 17.19 20.10
C VAL A 278 -23.58 18.55 20.68
N PRO A 279 -24.58 18.60 21.58
CA PRO A 279 -24.86 19.81 22.35
C PRO A 279 -23.67 20.15 23.26
N CYS A 280 -23.24 21.41 23.26
CA CYS A 280 -22.12 21.84 24.07
C CYS A 280 -22.20 23.32 24.44
N TRP A 281 -21.35 23.75 25.35
CA TRP A 281 -21.11 25.18 25.58
C TRP A 281 -20.28 25.80 24.45
N GLN A 282 -20.72 26.95 23.92
CA GLN A 282 -19.97 27.72 22.91
C GLN A 282 -18.62 28.18 23.47
N VAL A 283 -18.59 28.66 24.72
CA VAL A 283 -17.36 28.99 25.45
C VAL A 283 -17.16 27.95 26.55
N GLY A 284 -16.06 27.22 26.50
CA GLY A 284 -15.80 26.03 27.31
C GLY A 284 -15.34 24.88 26.42
N MET A 285 -16.27 24.05 25.96
CA MET A 285 -15.95 22.90 25.12
C MET A 285 -15.68 23.27 23.66
N ASN A 286 -16.53 24.09 23.01
CA ASN A 286 -16.37 24.42 21.59
C ASN A 286 -15.15 25.34 21.37
N THR A 287 -15.11 26.45 22.11
CA THR A 287 -14.05 27.49 22.03
C THR A 287 -13.52 27.86 23.41
N GLY A 288 -12.35 28.50 23.47
CA GLY A 288 -11.61 28.78 24.70
C GLY A 288 -10.29 28.02 24.76
N THR A 289 -9.64 27.99 25.92
CA THR A 289 -8.36 27.30 26.11
C THR A 289 -8.29 26.60 27.48
N PRO A 290 -8.02 25.28 27.53
CA PRO A 290 -8.10 24.33 26.40
C PRO A 290 -9.57 24.10 25.99
N SER A 291 -9.82 23.96 24.69
CA SER A 291 -11.12 23.58 24.11
C SER A 291 -10.91 22.67 22.90
N MET A 292 -11.99 22.19 22.28
CA MET A 292 -11.88 21.46 21.01
C MET A 292 -11.15 22.30 19.95
N ARG A 293 -11.45 23.60 19.87
CA ARG A 293 -10.80 24.53 18.94
C ARG A 293 -9.28 24.61 19.11
N THR A 294 -8.76 24.43 20.33
CA THR A 294 -7.31 24.41 20.59
C THR A 294 -6.67 23.27 19.81
N PHE A 295 -7.15 22.05 20.03
CA PHE A 295 -6.56 20.85 19.42
C PHE A 295 -6.87 20.72 17.92
N GLU A 296 -8.03 21.19 17.47
CA GLU A 296 -8.38 21.23 16.05
C GLU A 296 -7.44 22.17 15.26
N THR A 297 -7.01 23.27 15.89
CA THR A 297 -5.99 24.15 15.32
C THR A 297 -4.66 23.43 15.18
N ASP A 298 -4.24 22.65 16.19
CA ASP A 298 -3.00 21.87 16.12
C ASP A 298 -3.05 20.80 15.03
N VAL A 299 -4.18 20.09 14.90
CA VAL A 299 -4.42 19.14 13.82
C VAL A 299 -4.38 19.83 12.46
N LYS A 300 -5.03 20.98 12.31
CA LYS A 300 -5.00 21.75 11.07
C LYS A 300 -3.58 22.19 10.71
N ASN A 301 -2.83 22.70 11.68
CA ASN A 301 -1.43 23.10 11.48
C ASN A 301 -0.56 21.90 11.07
N ALA A 302 -0.79 20.73 11.66
CA ALA A 302 -0.10 19.49 11.28
C ALA A 302 -0.44 19.07 9.84
N VAL A 303 -1.71 19.17 9.43
CA VAL A 303 -2.14 18.90 8.05
C VAL A 303 -1.52 19.89 7.05
N ASP A 304 -1.50 21.17 7.40
CA ASP A 304 -0.97 22.25 6.54
C ASP A 304 0.57 22.29 6.50
N ALA A 305 1.25 21.55 7.40
CA ALA A 305 2.70 21.60 7.53
C ALA A 305 3.40 21.31 6.19
N ALA A 306 4.42 22.11 5.87
CA ALA A 306 5.18 21.95 4.63
C ALA A 306 5.78 20.54 4.50
N THR A 307 6.13 19.92 5.63
CA THR A 307 6.70 18.57 5.74
C THR A 307 5.71 17.45 5.45
N MET A 308 4.40 17.70 5.34
CA MET A 308 3.43 16.66 4.96
C MET A 308 3.58 16.32 3.48
N GLY A 309 4.01 15.10 3.18
CA GLY A 309 4.02 14.55 1.82
C GLY A 309 2.61 14.38 1.28
N PRO A 310 2.47 14.14 -0.04
CA PRO A 310 1.16 13.89 -0.64
C PRO A 310 0.47 12.70 0.06
N ASP A 311 1.17 11.61 0.34
CA ASP A 311 0.59 10.37 0.88
C ASP A 311 0.65 10.25 2.41
N ASP A 312 1.05 11.32 3.09
CA ASP A 312 0.94 11.46 4.53
C ASP A 312 -0.48 11.89 4.92
N ALA A 313 -0.90 11.57 6.14
CA ALA A 313 -2.17 12.01 6.68
C ALA A 313 -2.11 12.21 8.20
N VAL A 314 -3.05 12.97 8.75
CA VAL A 314 -3.32 13.00 10.18
C VAL A 314 -4.53 12.12 10.45
N TYR A 315 -4.32 11.03 11.20
CA TYR A 315 -5.42 10.24 11.74
C TYR A 315 -5.94 10.93 12.99
N TYR A 316 -7.20 11.33 13.00
CA TYR A 316 -7.83 12.11 14.06
C TYR A 316 -9.11 11.43 14.54
N GLN A 317 -9.29 11.31 15.85
CA GLN A 317 -10.47 10.69 16.44
C GLN A 317 -11.02 11.56 17.57
N VAL A 318 -12.35 11.60 17.68
CA VAL A 318 -13.07 12.26 18.77
C VAL A 318 -14.17 11.33 19.27
N THR A 319 -14.15 11.05 20.58
CA THR A 319 -15.12 10.18 21.24
C THR A 319 -15.84 10.95 22.34
N PRO A 320 -17.15 11.21 22.20
CA PRO A 320 -17.96 11.76 23.28
C PRO A 320 -18.01 10.82 24.49
N LEU A 321 -17.94 11.41 25.68
CA LEU A 321 -18.07 10.71 26.95
C LEU A 321 -19.48 10.93 27.49
N TYR A 322 -20.27 9.86 27.60
CA TYR A 322 -21.61 9.91 28.16
C TYR A 322 -21.63 9.34 29.59
N LYS A 323 -22.53 9.84 30.43
CA LYS A 323 -22.67 9.37 31.82
C LYS A 323 -23.24 7.96 31.89
N ASP A 324 -24.20 7.65 31.02
CA ASP A 324 -24.89 6.37 30.93
C ASP A 324 -25.45 6.15 29.50
N ASP A 325 -26.03 4.97 29.24
CA ASP A 325 -26.60 4.61 27.93
C ASP A 325 -27.83 5.44 27.54
N ALA A 326 -28.51 6.08 28.50
CA ALA A 326 -29.67 6.94 28.24
C ALA A 326 -29.29 8.42 28.04
N SER A 327 -28.02 8.79 28.24
CA SER A 327 -27.57 10.18 28.18
C SER A 327 -27.63 10.75 26.76
N THR A 328 -28.29 11.88 26.57
CA THR A 328 -28.42 12.54 25.26
C THR A 328 -27.29 13.55 25.00
N ILE A 329 -26.66 14.05 26.07
CA ILE A 329 -25.60 15.07 26.03
C ILE A 329 -24.33 14.49 26.66
N PRO A 330 -23.14 14.65 26.05
CA PRO A 330 -21.91 14.14 26.63
C PRO A 330 -21.39 15.06 27.75
N THR A 331 -20.74 14.48 28.76
CA THR A 331 -20.02 15.20 29.83
C THR A 331 -18.71 15.81 29.35
N GLY A 332 -18.21 15.37 28.19
CA GLY A 332 -17.00 15.86 27.53
C GLY A 332 -16.68 15.02 26.29
N VAL A 333 -15.49 15.22 25.72
CA VAL A 333 -14.93 14.39 24.65
C VAL A 333 -13.50 14.00 24.97
N THR A 334 -13.07 12.84 24.51
CA THR A 334 -11.64 12.52 24.35
C THR A 334 -11.27 12.66 22.89
N MET A 335 -10.10 13.24 22.64
CA MET A 335 -9.59 13.50 21.30
C MET A 335 -8.20 12.88 21.18
N SER A 336 -7.88 12.32 20.03
CA SER A 336 -6.55 11.77 19.72
C SER A 336 -6.18 12.11 18.29
N ALA A 337 -4.90 12.37 18.04
CA ALA A 337 -4.40 12.56 16.68
C ALA A 337 -2.99 12.01 16.52
N ALA A 338 -2.71 11.50 15.32
CA ALA A 338 -1.41 11.02 14.95
C ALA A 338 -1.08 11.42 13.51
N ILE A 339 0.09 12.02 13.31
CA ILE A 339 0.68 12.19 11.97
C ILE A 339 1.16 10.81 11.55
N GLN A 340 0.58 10.27 10.48
CA GLN A 340 0.94 9.00 9.87
C GLN A 340 1.63 9.28 8.54
N ARG A 341 2.87 8.83 8.42
CA ARG A 341 3.68 9.02 7.22
C ARG A 341 3.51 7.85 6.26
N ALA A 342 3.77 8.10 4.97
CA ALA A 342 3.77 7.10 3.94
C ALA A 342 4.77 5.97 4.23
N ASP A 343 5.93 6.28 4.81
CA ASP A 343 6.97 5.33 5.23
C ASP A 343 6.58 4.44 6.43
N GLY A 344 5.37 4.58 6.97
CA GLY A 344 4.87 3.82 8.10
C GLY A 344 5.21 4.41 9.46
N THR A 345 6.00 5.49 9.54
CA THR A 345 6.26 6.17 10.82
C THR A 345 5.04 6.93 11.32
N GLN A 346 4.94 7.07 12.65
CA GLN A 346 3.82 7.76 13.30
C GLN A 346 4.30 8.62 14.47
N SER A 347 3.76 9.84 14.57
CA SER A 347 3.98 10.75 15.70
C SER A 347 2.66 11.22 16.29
N LEU A 348 2.49 11.09 17.60
CA LEU A 348 1.30 11.53 18.31
C LEU A 348 1.30 13.04 18.52
N LEU A 349 0.14 13.68 18.35
CA LEU A 349 -0.07 15.06 18.80
C LEU A 349 -0.53 15.06 20.27
N PRO A 350 -0.07 16.01 21.10
CA PRO A 350 -0.44 16.07 22.51
C PRO A 350 -1.89 16.56 22.65
N ILE A 351 -2.84 15.63 22.69
CA ILE A 351 -4.27 15.93 22.80
C ILE A 351 -4.85 15.23 24.04
N THR A 352 -5.71 15.93 24.77
CA THR A 352 -6.35 15.45 26.00
C THR A 352 -7.87 15.50 25.91
N GLY A 353 -8.56 15.08 26.98
CA GLY A 353 -10.01 15.27 27.10
C GLY A 353 -10.41 16.74 27.27
N VAL A 354 -11.58 17.10 26.75
CA VAL A 354 -12.24 18.41 26.91
C VAL A 354 -13.59 18.19 27.59
N ILE A 355 -13.79 18.84 28.74
CA ILE A 355 -15.04 18.73 29.51
C ILE A 355 -16.12 19.67 28.97
N ASN A 356 -17.39 19.26 29.03
CA ASN A 356 -18.53 20.01 28.52
C ASN A 356 -19.08 21.02 29.54
N THR A 357 -18.22 21.92 30.04
CA THR A 357 -18.56 22.91 31.07
C THR A 357 -18.65 24.32 30.52
N LYS A 358 -19.35 25.22 31.23
CA LYS A 358 -19.43 26.64 30.85
C LYS A 358 -18.10 27.33 31.18
N GLY A 359 -17.35 27.71 30.14
CA GLY A 359 -15.99 28.20 30.28
C GLY A 359 -15.04 27.17 30.91
N SER A 360 -13.94 27.64 31.48
CA SER A 360 -12.93 26.81 32.18
C SER A 360 -13.27 26.53 33.65
N THR A 361 -14.50 26.83 34.08
CA THR A 361 -14.88 26.82 35.50
C THR A 361 -14.99 25.41 36.10
N ARG A 362 -15.08 24.38 35.26
CA ARG A 362 -15.48 23.01 35.63
C ARG A 362 -16.89 22.89 36.24
N LEU A 363 -17.65 23.99 36.28
CA LEU A 363 -19.03 24.03 36.74
C LEU A 363 -19.98 23.96 35.55
N LEU A 364 -21.26 23.65 35.83
CA LEU A 364 -22.32 23.63 34.82
C LEU A 364 -22.00 22.68 33.65
N ASN A 365 -21.57 21.45 33.98
CA ASN A 365 -21.37 20.42 32.97
C ASN A 365 -22.72 20.05 32.34
N LEU A 366 -22.81 20.18 31.01
CA LEU A 366 -24.06 20.02 30.27
C LEU A 366 -24.55 18.57 30.20
N GLY A 367 -23.66 17.59 30.38
CA GLY A 367 -23.97 16.16 30.31
C GLY A 367 -24.19 15.48 31.67
N ASN A 368 -24.18 16.23 32.78
CA ASN A 368 -24.27 15.69 34.14
C ASN A 368 -25.68 15.43 34.64
#